data_AF-A0A2S5N318-F1
#
_entry.id   AF-A0A2S5N318-F1
#
_cell.length_a   1.000
_cell.length_b   1.000
_cell.length_c   1.000
_cell.angle_alpha   90.00
_cell.angle_beta   90.00
_cell.angle_gamma   90.00
#
_symmetry.space_group_name_H-M   'P 1'
#
loop_
_entity.id
_entity.type
_entity.pdbx_description
1 polymer ?
#
loop_
_entity_poly.entity_id
_entity_poly.type
_entity_poly.pdbx_seq_one_letter_code
_entity_poly.pdbx_strand_id
1 'polypeptide(L)'
;MLDVAIIGGGLCGLALARKLHLRGQDIAIFEARDRLGGRILTAPRGDGGGLDLGPTWFWPKTQPLIAQLVKELALPDFAQHDEGAVLHLREGEKSAERIEDKRLYDDARRLHGGMTVLVEALGRALPAASMHLGHELASLRDCGDHVMLAFKTGEEPMEIAARRVVLALPPRLLCEAVLFTPPLDEATDQAMLGAETWMAAQAKVAMEYRDAFWREQNLSGSAFVTHEQAVIGEIFDACDM
;
A
#
# COMPACT_ATOMS: atom_id res chain seq x y z
N MET A 1 14.90 25.91 -4.09
CA MET A 1 15.11 24.77 -5.00
C MET A 1 15.50 23.58 -4.16
N LEU A 2 14.76 22.48 -4.26
CA LEU A 2 14.98 21.26 -3.48
C LEU A 2 16.13 20.43 -4.07
N ASP A 3 16.83 19.65 -3.24
CA ASP A 3 17.79 18.66 -3.75
C ASP A 3 17.08 17.44 -4.36
N VAL A 4 16.01 16.96 -3.72
CA VAL A 4 15.18 15.84 -4.22
C VAL A 4 13.70 16.10 -3.95
N ALA A 5 12.88 16.09 -5.00
CA ALA A 5 11.43 15.99 -4.88
C ALA A 5 10.99 14.52 -5.04
N ILE A 6 10.15 14.02 -4.15
CA ILE A 6 9.57 12.68 -4.19
C ILE A 6 8.08 12.82 -4.46
N ILE A 7 7.59 12.19 -5.53
CA ILE A 7 6.19 12.26 -5.92
C ILE A 7 5.52 10.97 -5.50
N GLY A 8 4.51 11.06 -4.64
CA GLY A 8 3.78 9.95 -4.03
C GLY A 8 4.18 9.69 -2.57
N GLY A 9 3.23 9.94 -1.66
CA GLY A 9 3.33 9.70 -0.22
C GLY A 9 2.98 8.27 0.19
N GLY A 10 3.19 7.29 -0.69
CA GLY A 10 3.04 5.87 -0.39
C GLY A 10 4.26 5.28 0.33
N LEU A 11 4.20 3.97 0.65
CA LEU A 11 5.30 3.26 1.35
C LEU A 11 6.67 3.46 0.69
N CYS A 12 6.75 3.37 -0.64
CA CYS A 12 8.00 3.55 -1.38
C CYS A 12 8.57 4.97 -1.20
N GLY A 13 7.76 6.01 -1.43
CA GLY A 13 8.17 7.41 -1.30
C GLY A 13 8.58 7.75 0.13
N LEU A 14 7.80 7.31 1.12
CA LEU A 14 8.11 7.51 2.54
C LEU A 14 9.38 6.78 2.99
N ALA A 15 9.58 5.53 2.56
CA ALA A 15 10.78 4.77 2.89
C ALA A 15 12.03 5.40 2.26
N LEU A 16 11.93 5.90 1.02
CA LEU A 16 12.99 6.66 0.37
C LEU A 16 13.28 7.97 1.12
N ALA A 17 12.24 8.76 1.38
CA ALA A 17 12.37 10.02 2.09
C ALA A 17 13.06 9.84 3.45
N ARG A 18 12.66 8.83 4.23
CA ARG A 18 13.33 8.51 5.50
C ARG A 18 14.82 8.23 5.31
N LYS A 19 15.18 7.42 4.32
CA LYS A 19 16.60 7.08 4.04
C LYS A 19 17.41 8.31 3.60
N LEU A 20 16.83 9.21 2.80
CA LEU A 20 17.51 10.43 2.37
C LEU A 20 17.62 11.46 3.50
N HIS A 21 16.56 11.60 4.31
CA HIS A 21 16.52 12.47 5.47
C HIS A 21 17.57 12.06 6.53
N LEU A 22 17.70 10.76 6.81
CA LEU A 22 18.75 10.24 7.71
C LEU A 22 20.17 10.50 7.21
N ARG A 23 20.35 10.83 5.92
CA ARG A 23 21.62 11.24 5.32
C ARG A 23 21.78 12.76 5.24
N GLY A 24 20.86 13.53 5.83
CA GLY A 24 20.89 14.99 5.86
C GLY A 24 20.57 15.65 4.50
N GLN A 25 19.89 14.95 3.58
CA GLN A 25 19.50 15.54 2.30
C GLN A 25 18.23 16.38 2.42
N ASP A 26 18.20 17.50 1.68
CA ASP A 26 17.01 18.34 1.54
C ASP A 26 16.00 17.68 0.60
N ILE A 27 14.88 17.23 1.17
CA ILE A 27 13.86 16.47 0.45
C ILE A 27 12.48 17.04 0.73
N ALA A 28 11.57 16.88 -0.23
CA ALA A 28 10.15 17.07 -0.01
C ALA A 28 9.34 15.97 -0.72
N ILE A 29 8.25 15.56 -0.08
CA ILE A 29 7.26 14.63 -0.62
C ILE A 29 6.03 15.42 -1.05
N PHE A 30 5.53 15.12 -2.25
CA PHE A 30 4.27 15.65 -2.77
C PHE A 30 3.29 14.51 -3.00
N GLU A 31 2.14 14.56 -2.35
CA GLU A 31 1.08 13.56 -2.42
C GLU A 31 -0.21 14.22 -2.93
N ALA A 32 -0.85 13.57 -3.91
CA ALA A 32 -2.07 14.08 -4.52
C ALA A 32 -3.26 14.08 -3.56
N ARG A 33 -3.33 13.09 -2.65
CA ARG A 33 -4.41 12.98 -1.66
C ARG A 33 -4.17 13.87 -0.43
N ASP A 34 -5.21 13.98 0.38
CA ASP A 34 -5.20 14.57 1.72
C ASP A 34 -4.62 13.63 2.79
N ARG A 35 -4.07 12.48 2.39
CA ARG A 35 -3.48 11.48 3.27
C ARG A 35 -2.26 10.81 2.66
N LEU A 36 -1.35 10.38 3.53
CA LEU A 36 -0.26 9.48 3.18
C LEU A 36 -0.74 8.01 3.07
N GLY A 37 0.14 7.15 2.57
CA GLY A 37 -0.01 5.70 2.58
C GLY A 37 -0.30 5.09 1.22
N GLY A 38 -0.78 5.88 0.26
CA GLY A 38 -1.14 5.38 -1.08
C GLY A 38 -2.17 4.25 -0.99
N ARG A 39 -1.75 3.03 -1.38
CA ARG A 39 -2.59 1.81 -1.30
C ARG A 39 -2.74 1.26 0.11
N ILE A 40 -1.92 1.71 1.06
CA ILE A 40 -2.08 1.36 2.48
C ILE A 40 -3.17 2.25 3.06
N LEU A 41 -4.18 1.60 3.63
CA LEU A 41 -5.27 2.23 4.35
C LEU A 41 -5.81 1.22 5.35
N THR A 42 -5.84 1.63 6.61
CA THR A 42 -6.51 0.94 7.70
C THR A 42 -7.70 1.79 8.16
N ALA A 43 -8.89 1.21 8.18
CA ALA A 43 -10.06 1.81 8.79
C ALA A 43 -10.03 1.57 10.31
N PRO A 44 -10.28 2.60 11.14
CA PRO A 44 -10.30 2.43 12.59
C PRO A 44 -11.48 1.55 13.00
N ARG A 45 -11.27 0.70 14.01
CA ARG A 45 -12.34 -0.06 14.69
C ARG A 45 -12.62 0.56 16.07
N GLY A 46 -13.86 0.43 16.55
CA GLY A 46 -14.30 1.04 17.80
C GLY A 46 -13.62 0.47 19.06
N ASP A 47 -12.97 -0.68 18.94
CA ASP A 47 -12.22 -1.38 20.00
C ASP A 47 -10.74 -0.98 20.07
N GLY A 48 -10.30 -0.01 19.25
CA GLY A 48 -8.90 0.39 19.14
C GLY A 48 -8.08 -0.47 18.17
N GLY A 49 -8.70 -1.47 17.53
CA GLY A 49 -8.13 -2.23 16.43
C GLY A 49 -8.21 -1.47 15.09
N GLY A 50 -7.67 -2.10 14.05
CA GLY A 50 -7.65 -1.53 12.70
C GLY A 50 -7.96 -2.59 11.64
N LEU A 51 -8.83 -2.24 10.70
CA LEU A 51 -9.15 -3.08 9.55
C LEU A 51 -8.42 -2.58 8.31
N ASP A 52 -7.47 -3.36 7.80
CA ASP A 52 -6.78 -3.02 6.57
C ASP A 52 -7.71 -3.12 5.36
N LEU A 53 -7.99 -1.99 4.72
CA LEU A 53 -8.69 -1.90 3.44
C LEU A 53 -7.73 -2.02 2.25
N GLY A 54 -6.43 -1.82 2.51
CA GLY A 54 -5.34 -2.07 1.57
C GLY A 54 -4.65 -3.43 1.81
N PRO A 55 -3.31 -3.50 1.67
CA PRO A 55 -2.55 -4.69 2.04
C PRO A 55 -2.64 -4.96 3.54
N THR A 56 -2.68 -6.24 3.91
CA THR A 56 -2.80 -6.70 5.31
C THR A 56 -1.53 -7.37 5.83
N TRP A 57 -0.79 -8.03 4.95
CA TRP A 57 0.28 -8.93 5.35
C TRP A 57 1.65 -8.52 4.82
N PHE A 58 2.67 -9.03 5.51
CA PHE A 58 4.02 -9.19 4.98
C PHE A 58 4.56 -10.56 5.38
N TRP A 59 5.51 -11.10 4.61
CA TRP A 59 6.10 -12.43 4.82
C TRP A 59 7.59 -12.33 5.14
N PRO A 60 8.02 -12.40 6.41
CA PRO A 60 9.42 -12.21 6.78
C PRO A 60 10.45 -13.07 6.05
N LYS A 61 10.15 -14.35 5.78
CA LYS A 61 11.07 -15.28 5.11
C LYS A 61 11.35 -14.87 3.66
N THR A 62 10.33 -14.38 2.95
CA THR A 62 10.41 -14.12 1.51
C THR A 62 10.48 -12.62 1.17
N GLN A 63 10.15 -11.75 2.13
CA GLN A 63 10.11 -10.30 1.97
C GLN A 63 11.00 -9.61 3.03
N PRO A 64 12.33 -9.79 2.95
CA PRO A 64 13.24 -9.32 4.00
C PRO A 64 13.28 -7.80 4.15
N LEU A 65 13.02 -7.03 3.08
CA LEU A 65 13.08 -5.57 3.11
C LEU A 65 11.99 -4.95 3.99
N ILE A 66 10.76 -5.43 3.89
CA ILE A 66 9.65 -4.95 4.71
C ILE A 66 9.80 -5.46 6.15
N ALA A 67 10.24 -6.70 6.35
CA ALA A 67 10.50 -7.24 7.68
C ALA A 67 11.60 -6.46 8.41
N GLN A 68 12.68 -6.10 7.71
CA GLN A 68 13.71 -5.23 8.26
C GLN A 68 13.14 -3.85 8.60
N LEU A 69 12.32 -3.26 7.72
CA LEU A 69 11.74 -1.94 7.96
C LEU A 69 10.81 -1.93 9.19
N VAL A 70 9.95 -2.93 9.34
CA VAL A 70 9.08 -3.12 10.52
C VAL A 70 9.92 -3.20 11.79
N LYS A 71 11.01 -3.98 11.77
CA LYS A 71 11.95 -4.10 12.89
C LYS A 71 12.66 -2.79 13.21
N GLU A 72 13.16 -2.07 12.20
CA GLU A 72 13.83 -0.77 12.38
C GLU A 72 12.92 0.29 13.00
N LEU A 73 11.61 0.21 12.71
CA LEU A 73 10.59 1.10 13.25
C LEU A 73 10.03 0.60 14.59
N ALA A 74 10.52 -0.54 15.09
CA ALA A 74 10.05 -1.18 16.32
C ALA A 74 8.52 -1.35 16.38
N LEU A 75 7.92 -1.71 15.23
CA LEU A 75 6.48 -1.89 15.13
C LEU A 75 6.09 -3.28 15.63
N PRO A 76 5.14 -3.40 16.57
CA PRO A 76 4.69 -4.69 17.05
C PRO A 76 3.86 -5.40 15.96
N ASP A 77 4.11 -6.69 15.80
CA ASP A 77 3.47 -7.54 14.80
C ASP A 77 3.10 -8.91 15.38
N PHE A 78 2.12 -9.57 14.75
CA PHE A 78 1.61 -10.88 15.15
C PHE A 78 1.42 -11.78 13.92
N ALA A 79 1.40 -13.09 14.15
CA ALA A 79 1.21 -14.07 13.08
C ALA A 79 -0.24 -14.06 12.58
N GLN A 80 -0.43 -14.19 11.27
CA GLN A 80 -1.75 -14.44 10.69
C GLN A 80 -2.29 -15.78 11.22
N HIS A 81 -3.55 -15.78 11.69
CA HIS A 81 -4.22 -17.02 12.04
C HIS A 81 -4.43 -17.87 10.78
N ASP A 82 -3.93 -19.11 10.81
CA ASP A 82 -3.92 -20.04 9.67
C ASP A 82 -4.01 -21.50 10.18
N GLU A 83 -4.56 -21.70 11.38
CA GLU A 83 -4.71 -23.02 12.01
C GLU A 83 -6.12 -23.58 11.79
N GLY A 84 -6.24 -24.88 11.55
CA GLY A 84 -7.51 -25.53 11.25
C GLY A 84 -7.77 -25.64 9.75
N ALA A 85 -8.95 -26.13 9.39
CA ALA A 85 -9.26 -26.44 8.01
C ALA A 85 -9.68 -25.22 7.20
N VAL A 86 -9.34 -25.25 5.91
CA VAL A 86 -9.75 -24.25 4.92
C VAL A 86 -11.04 -24.72 4.25
N LEU A 87 -11.96 -23.79 3.95
CA LEU A 87 -13.17 -24.11 3.19
C LEU A 87 -13.00 -23.80 1.70
N HIS A 88 -13.49 -24.68 0.82
CA HIS A 88 -13.51 -24.44 -0.62
C HIS A 88 -14.90 -24.69 -1.18
N LEU A 89 -15.53 -23.64 -1.70
CA LEU A 89 -16.81 -23.74 -2.41
C LEU A 89 -16.58 -23.77 -3.92
N ARG A 90 -16.84 -24.93 -4.53
CA ARG A 90 -16.73 -25.13 -5.98
C ARG A 90 -18.04 -24.87 -6.72
N GLU A 91 -19.15 -25.24 -6.12
CA GLU A 91 -20.50 -25.20 -6.70
C GLU A 91 -21.46 -24.53 -5.72
N GLY A 92 -22.25 -23.53 -6.17
CA GLY A 92 -23.01 -22.66 -5.28
C GLY A 92 -24.10 -23.35 -4.45
N GLU A 93 -24.65 -24.47 -4.90
CA GLU A 93 -25.73 -25.20 -4.22
C GLU A 93 -25.21 -26.31 -3.27
N LYS A 94 -23.91 -26.60 -3.28
CA LYS A 94 -23.29 -27.64 -2.44
C LYS A 94 -22.67 -27.04 -1.19
N SER A 95 -22.50 -27.88 -0.16
CA SER A 95 -21.70 -27.54 1.00
C SER A 95 -20.23 -27.34 0.61
N ALA A 96 -19.56 -26.40 1.27
CA ALA A 96 -18.13 -26.19 1.07
C ALA A 96 -17.33 -27.45 1.47
N GLU A 97 -16.32 -27.79 0.67
CA GLU A 97 -15.35 -28.83 0.97
C GLU A 97 -14.42 -28.34 2.07
N ARG A 98 -14.13 -29.22 3.05
CA ARG A 98 -13.16 -28.94 4.11
C ARG A 98 -11.82 -29.54 3.74
N ILE A 99 -10.79 -28.70 3.67
CA ILE A 99 -9.41 -29.08 3.34
C ILE A 99 -8.59 -29.00 4.63
N GLU A 100 -8.23 -30.16 5.16
CA GLU A 100 -7.40 -30.27 6.38
C GLU A 100 -5.93 -29.92 6.10
N ASP A 101 -5.22 -29.53 7.16
CA ASP A 101 -3.76 -29.35 7.20
C ASP A 101 -3.16 -28.43 6.10
N LYS A 102 -3.97 -27.53 5.55
CA LYS A 102 -3.53 -26.54 4.56
C LYS A 102 -3.23 -25.21 5.24
N ARG A 103 -1.97 -24.80 5.18
CA ARG A 103 -1.52 -23.45 5.56
C ARG A 103 -1.38 -22.58 4.32
N LEU A 104 -2.16 -21.51 4.24
CA LEU A 104 -2.19 -20.59 3.10
C LEU A 104 -1.25 -19.40 3.27
N TYR A 105 -1.04 -19.00 4.51
CA TYR A 105 -0.34 -17.78 4.86
C TYR A 105 1.07 -18.05 5.38
N ASP A 106 1.41 -19.30 5.75
CA ASP A 106 2.73 -19.72 6.28
C ASP A 106 3.24 -18.78 7.38
N ASP A 107 4.25 -17.95 7.09
CA ASP A 107 4.86 -17.02 8.04
C ASP A 107 4.31 -15.60 7.93
N ALA A 108 3.17 -15.40 7.26
CA ALA A 108 2.55 -14.08 7.13
C ALA A 108 2.34 -13.44 8.50
N ARG A 109 2.64 -12.14 8.57
CA ARG A 109 2.46 -11.33 9.76
C ARG A 109 1.63 -10.10 9.45
N ARG A 110 0.95 -9.62 10.49
CA ARG A 110 0.14 -8.40 10.50
C ARG A 110 0.69 -7.45 11.55
N LEU A 111 0.52 -6.15 11.34
CA LEU A 111 0.88 -5.14 12.33
C LEU A 111 -0.30 -4.92 13.29
N HIS A 112 -0.02 -4.73 14.58
CA HIS A 112 -1.05 -4.29 15.52
C HIS A 112 -1.58 -2.90 15.12
N GLY A 113 -2.90 -2.75 15.07
CA GLY A 113 -3.55 -1.52 14.60
C GLY A 113 -3.58 -1.35 13.08
N GLY A 114 -3.14 -2.36 12.30
CA GLY A 114 -3.17 -2.39 10.84
C GLY A 114 -1.97 -1.73 10.16
N MET A 115 -1.86 -1.90 8.85
CA MET A 115 -0.70 -1.46 8.06
C MET A 115 -0.50 0.05 7.99
N THR A 116 -1.51 0.88 8.29
CA THR A 116 -1.34 2.35 8.39
C THR A 116 -0.31 2.73 9.46
N VAL A 117 -0.11 1.95 10.52
CA VAL A 117 0.89 2.29 11.56
C VAL A 117 2.32 2.37 11.00
N LEU A 118 2.60 1.62 9.93
CA LEU A 118 3.87 1.71 9.19
C LEU A 118 4.01 3.05 8.49
N VAL A 119 2.93 3.53 7.86
CA VAL A 119 2.89 4.83 7.18
C VAL A 119 3.08 5.96 8.20
N GLU A 120 2.39 5.89 9.33
CA GLU A 120 2.50 6.88 10.41
C GLU A 120 3.89 6.90 11.04
N ALA A 121 4.51 5.75 11.27
CA ALA A 121 5.86 5.67 11.80
C ALA A 121 6.90 6.28 10.85
N LEU A 122 6.75 6.04 9.54
CA LEU A 122 7.59 6.67 8.52
C LEU A 122 7.36 8.17 8.44
N GLY A 123 6.10 8.62 8.45
CA GLY A 123 5.75 10.05 8.40
C GLY A 123 6.26 10.81 9.63
N ARG A 124 6.16 10.23 10.83
CA ARG A 124 6.69 10.82 12.08
C ARG A 124 8.21 10.96 12.09
N ALA A 125 8.93 10.16 11.30
CA ALA A 125 10.37 10.24 11.17
C ALA A 125 10.84 11.38 10.23
N LEU A 126 9.89 12.12 9.64
CA LEU A 126 10.16 13.20 8.68
C LEU A 126 9.65 14.54 9.23
N PRO A 127 10.30 15.67 8.88
CA PRO A 127 9.76 16.99 9.18
C PRO A 127 8.40 17.20 8.52
N ALA A 128 7.41 17.68 9.27
CA ALA A 128 6.08 17.98 8.73
C ALA A 128 6.13 18.95 7.53
N ALA A 129 7.06 19.92 7.57
CA ALA A 129 7.25 20.89 6.50
C ALA A 129 7.77 20.29 5.18
N SER A 130 8.30 19.06 5.19
CA SER A 130 8.73 18.33 3.98
C SER A 130 7.64 17.48 3.35
N MET A 131 6.42 17.47 3.91
CA MET A 131 5.32 16.64 3.43
C MET A 131 4.16 17.51 2.98
N HIS A 132 3.89 17.52 1.67
CA HIS A 132 2.89 18.35 1.03
C HIS A 132 1.76 17.47 0.49
N LEU A 133 0.59 17.52 1.14
CA LEU A 133 -0.62 16.80 0.77
C LEU A 133 -1.49 17.68 -0.17
N GLY A 134 -2.36 17.07 -0.97
CA GLY A 134 -3.19 17.80 -1.94
C GLY A 134 -2.42 18.41 -3.11
N HIS A 135 -1.22 17.88 -3.42
CA HIS A 135 -0.36 18.34 -4.51
C HIS A 135 -0.32 17.26 -5.60
N GLU A 136 -1.21 17.36 -6.59
CA GLU A 136 -1.26 16.44 -7.73
C GLU A 136 -0.30 16.91 -8.81
N LEU A 137 0.72 16.12 -9.13
CA LEU A 137 1.66 16.45 -10.20
C LEU A 137 0.95 16.43 -11.56
N ALA A 138 1.05 17.53 -12.30
CA ALA A 138 0.47 17.68 -13.64
C ALA A 138 1.52 17.61 -14.74
N SER A 139 2.72 18.12 -14.50
CA SER A 139 3.81 18.06 -15.48
C SER A 139 5.18 18.14 -14.86
N LEU A 140 6.17 17.63 -15.60
CA LEU A 140 7.59 17.85 -15.37
C LEU A 140 8.22 18.46 -16.62
N ARG A 141 9.08 19.46 -16.41
CA ARG A 141 9.94 20.02 -17.44
C ARG A 141 11.40 19.89 -17.04
N ASP A 142 12.18 19.19 -17.83
CA ASP A 142 13.64 19.17 -17.74
C ASP A 142 14.20 20.52 -18.22
N CYS A 143 14.87 21.22 -17.31
CA CYS A 143 15.51 22.51 -17.57
C CYS A 143 17.03 22.37 -17.77
N GLY A 144 17.57 21.15 -17.81
CA GLY A 144 18.98 20.84 -17.98
C GLY A 144 19.74 20.67 -16.66
N ASP A 145 19.69 21.66 -15.76
CA ASP A 145 20.36 21.62 -14.45
C ASP A 145 19.41 21.31 -13.28
N HIS A 146 18.10 21.32 -13.54
CA HIS A 146 17.04 20.97 -12.60
C HIS A 146 15.77 20.54 -13.36
N VAL A 147 14.77 20.07 -12.62
CA VAL A 147 13.44 19.75 -13.12
C VAL A 147 12.43 20.73 -12.50
N MET A 148 11.58 21.31 -13.34
CA MET A 148 10.42 22.10 -12.90
C MET A 148 9.21 21.19 -12.80
N LEU A 149 8.55 21.20 -11.64
CA LEU A 149 7.35 20.43 -11.33
C LEU A 149 6.16 21.39 -11.28
N ALA A 150 5.09 21.11 -12.02
CA ALA A 150 3.84 21.83 -11.89
C ALA A 150 2.79 20.95 -11.20
N PHE A 151 2.17 21.49 -10.15
CA PHE A 151 1.16 20.80 -9.36
C PHE A 151 -0.20 21.48 -9.50
N LYS A 152 -1.25 20.67 -9.62
CA LYS A 152 -2.61 21.11 -9.29
C LYS A 152 -2.76 21.04 -7.78
N THR A 153 -3.27 22.13 -7.20
CA THR A 153 -3.65 22.21 -5.79
C THR A 153 -5.09 22.68 -5.69
N GLY A 154 -5.69 22.62 -4.50
CA GLY A 154 -7.05 23.11 -4.26
C GLY A 154 -7.22 24.63 -4.36
N GLU A 155 -6.12 25.39 -4.39
CA GLU A 155 -6.13 26.86 -4.47
C GLU A 155 -5.72 27.32 -5.86
N GLU A 156 -4.41 27.29 -6.13
CA GLU A 156 -3.80 27.73 -7.39
C GLU A 156 -2.73 26.73 -7.85
N PRO A 157 -2.45 26.63 -9.16
CA PRO A 157 -1.32 25.85 -9.66
C PRO A 157 -0.01 26.30 -9.01
N MET A 158 0.80 25.34 -8.56
CA MET A 158 2.07 25.62 -7.91
C MET A 158 3.22 25.06 -8.73
N GLU A 159 4.31 25.81 -8.86
CA GLU A 159 5.55 25.36 -9.49
C GLU A 159 6.68 25.20 -8.47
N ILE A 160 7.43 24.10 -8.57
CA ILE A 160 8.56 23.79 -7.69
C ILE A 160 9.74 23.30 -8.52
N ALA A 161 10.91 23.90 -8.29
CA ALA A 161 12.17 23.46 -8.88
C ALA A 161 12.89 22.48 -7.94
N ALA A 162 13.32 21.34 -8.48
CA ALA A 162 14.15 20.36 -7.79
C ALA A 162 15.30 19.87 -8.66
N ARG A 163 16.48 19.65 -8.06
CA ARG A 163 17.64 19.10 -8.80
C ARG A 163 17.40 17.69 -9.31
N ARG A 164 16.66 16.89 -8.53
CA ARG A 164 16.30 15.50 -8.86
C ARG A 164 14.85 15.25 -8.48
N VAL A 165 14.19 14.41 -9.25
CA VAL A 165 12.82 13.98 -8.98
C VAL A 165 12.78 12.45 -8.94
N VAL A 166 12.07 11.91 -7.96
CA VAL A 166 11.74 10.48 -7.89
C VAL A 166 10.24 10.31 -7.97
N LEU A 167 9.78 9.57 -8.98
CA LEU A 167 8.38 9.25 -9.20
C LEU A 167 8.05 7.92 -8.51
N ALA A 168 7.49 7.97 -7.30
CA ALA A 168 7.16 6.82 -6.46
C ALA A 168 5.68 6.41 -6.55
N LEU A 169 5.14 6.36 -7.77
CA LEU A 169 3.74 6.02 -8.08
C LEU A 169 3.65 4.96 -9.19
N PRO A 170 2.49 4.29 -9.37
CA PRO A 170 2.31 3.31 -10.44
C PRO A 170 2.64 3.89 -11.83
N PRO A 171 3.47 3.22 -12.66
CA PRO A 171 3.89 3.76 -13.95
C PRO A 171 2.75 4.15 -14.89
N ARG A 172 1.67 3.36 -14.94
CA ARG A 172 0.49 3.69 -15.75
C ARG A 172 -0.14 5.03 -15.36
N LEU A 173 -0.19 5.34 -14.06
CA LEU A 173 -0.72 6.62 -13.58
C LEU A 173 0.13 7.80 -14.04
N LEU A 174 1.45 7.64 -14.15
CA LEU A 174 2.34 8.67 -14.69
C LEU A 174 2.03 8.97 -16.15
N CYS A 175 1.89 7.92 -16.97
CA CYS A 175 1.61 8.07 -18.40
C CYS A 175 0.23 8.73 -18.65
N GLU A 176 -0.76 8.42 -17.83
CA GLU A 176 -2.12 8.94 -17.98
C GLU A 176 -2.31 10.37 -17.45
N ALA A 177 -1.57 10.76 -16.40
CA ALA A 177 -1.86 11.98 -15.65
C ALA A 177 -0.78 13.07 -15.73
N VAL A 178 0.44 12.73 -16.19
CA VAL A 178 1.60 13.63 -16.10
C VAL A 178 2.21 13.91 -17.46
N LEU A 179 2.34 15.19 -17.82
CA LEU A 179 3.03 15.62 -19.03
C LEU A 179 4.55 15.74 -18.80
N PHE A 180 5.34 15.07 -19.63
CA PHE A 180 6.80 15.18 -19.63
C PHE A 180 7.29 16.12 -20.74
N THR A 181 8.19 17.04 -20.41
CA THR A 181 8.83 17.96 -21.36
C THR A 181 10.35 17.93 -21.17
N PRO A 182 11.14 17.45 -22.16
CA PRO A 182 10.70 16.83 -23.40
C PRO A 182 9.91 15.53 -23.13
N PRO A 183 9.14 15.05 -24.12
CA PRO A 183 8.49 13.75 -24.03
C PRO A 183 9.50 12.64 -23.71
N LEU A 184 9.05 11.63 -22.97
CA LEU A 184 9.84 10.41 -22.76
C LEU A 184 9.97 9.65 -24.08
N ASP A 185 10.96 8.77 -24.16
CA ASP A 185 11.11 7.90 -25.32
C ASP A 185 9.98 6.85 -25.36
N GLU A 186 9.68 6.39 -26.58
CA GLU A 186 8.58 5.46 -26.84
C GLU A 186 8.71 4.15 -26.04
N ALA A 187 9.93 3.64 -25.85
CA ALA A 187 10.13 2.40 -25.10
C ALA A 187 9.77 2.57 -23.62
N THR A 188 10.12 3.71 -23.03
CA THR A 188 9.73 4.07 -21.67
C THR A 188 8.21 4.22 -21.55
N ASP A 189 7.56 4.95 -22.45
CA ASP A 189 6.09 5.12 -22.43
C ASP A 189 5.35 3.79 -22.56
N GLN A 190 5.76 2.93 -23.49
CA GLN A 190 5.17 1.59 -23.65
C GLN A 190 5.38 0.71 -22.42
N ALA A 191 6.55 0.77 -21.79
CA ALA A 191 6.82 0.04 -20.55
C ALA A 191 5.93 0.53 -19.40
N MET A 192 5.68 1.84 -19.29
CA MET A 192 4.79 2.41 -18.28
C MET A 192 3.34 2.02 -18.50
N LEU A 193 2.85 2.07 -19.74
CA LEU A 193 1.49 1.66 -20.11
C LEU A 193 1.26 0.16 -19.87
N GLY A 194 2.24 -0.66 -20.22
CA GLY A 194 2.22 -2.11 -20.04
C GLY A 194 2.30 -2.57 -18.58
N ALA A 195 2.70 -1.70 -17.65
CA ALA A 195 2.81 -2.04 -16.24
C ALA A 195 1.43 -2.39 -15.63
N GLU A 196 1.34 -3.59 -15.06
CA GLU A 196 0.09 -4.08 -14.47
C GLU A 196 -0.33 -3.26 -13.23
N THR A 197 -1.60 -2.89 -13.20
CA THR A 197 -2.27 -2.26 -12.04
C THR A 197 -3.23 -3.26 -11.40
N TRP A 198 -2.65 -4.37 -10.90
CA TRP A 198 -3.31 -5.55 -10.32
C TRP A 198 -4.41 -5.30 -9.26
N MET A 199 -4.53 -4.09 -8.71
CA MET A 199 -5.55 -3.73 -7.71
C MET A 199 -6.71 -2.89 -8.26
N ALA A 200 -6.76 -2.57 -9.56
CA ALA A 200 -7.76 -1.64 -10.11
C ALA A 200 -9.21 -2.18 -10.06
N ALA A 201 -9.39 -3.50 -10.05
CA ALA A 201 -10.70 -4.17 -10.10
C ALA A 201 -10.97 -5.06 -8.88
N GLN A 202 -10.42 -4.71 -7.72
CA GLN A 202 -10.60 -5.47 -6.47
C GLN A 202 -11.38 -4.65 -5.45
N ALA A 203 -12.36 -5.27 -4.81
CA ALA A 203 -13.06 -4.72 -3.66
C ALA A 203 -12.72 -5.56 -2.43
N LYS A 204 -12.51 -4.89 -1.29
CA LYS A 204 -12.28 -5.54 -0.01
C LYS A 204 -13.45 -5.28 0.91
N VAL A 205 -14.00 -6.35 1.48
CA VAL A 205 -15.11 -6.30 2.43
C VAL A 205 -14.65 -6.96 3.71
N ALA A 206 -15.15 -6.46 4.84
CA ALA A 206 -14.96 -7.10 6.14
C ALA A 206 -16.31 -7.29 6.80
N MET A 207 -16.41 -8.38 7.56
CA MET A 207 -17.60 -8.74 8.32
C MET A 207 -17.16 -8.94 9.77
N GLU A 208 -17.73 -8.15 10.67
CA GLU A 208 -17.45 -8.24 12.09
C GLU A 208 -18.52 -9.07 12.79
N TYR A 209 -18.07 -10.00 13.62
CA TYR A 209 -18.91 -10.87 14.44
C TYR A 209 -18.51 -10.70 15.90
N ARG A 210 -19.40 -11.12 16.81
CA ARG A 210 -19.14 -11.08 18.25
C ARG A 210 -17.97 -11.99 18.65
N ASP A 211 -17.92 -13.18 18.06
CA ASP A 211 -16.96 -14.24 18.40
C ASP A 211 -16.44 -14.89 17.11
N ALA A 212 -15.19 -15.37 17.13
CA ALA A 212 -14.58 -16.11 16.03
C ALA A 212 -15.05 -17.58 16.01
N PHE A 213 -16.36 -17.79 15.87
CA PHE A 213 -17.02 -19.10 16.00
C PHE A 213 -16.50 -20.18 15.03
N TRP A 214 -15.85 -19.78 13.94
CA TRP A 214 -15.19 -20.71 13.01
C TRP A 214 -13.98 -21.41 13.66
N ARG A 215 -13.25 -20.72 14.54
CA ARG A 215 -12.11 -21.32 15.26
C ARG A 215 -12.55 -22.45 16.18
N GLU A 216 -13.71 -22.32 16.83
CA GLU A 216 -14.32 -23.38 17.66
C GLU A 216 -14.68 -24.64 16.87
N GLN A 217 -14.89 -24.50 15.56
CA GLN A 217 -15.17 -25.60 14.63
C GLN A 217 -13.90 -26.16 13.97
N ASN A 218 -12.72 -25.75 14.45
CA ASN A 218 -11.42 -26.09 13.88
C ASN A 218 -11.30 -25.67 12.41
N LEU A 219 -11.78 -24.47 12.09
CA LEU A 219 -11.62 -23.81 10.79
C LEU A 219 -10.66 -22.63 10.92
N SER A 220 -9.82 -22.42 9.92
CA SER A 220 -8.83 -21.33 9.89
C SER A 220 -9.40 -19.96 9.61
N GLY A 221 -10.72 -19.87 9.36
CA GLY A 221 -11.38 -18.68 8.82
C GLY A 221 -11.01 -18.38 7.36
N SER A 222 -10.18 -19.21 6.74
CA SER A 222 -9.84 -19.07 5.33
C SER A 222 -10.81 -19.83 4.44
N ALA A 223 -11.25 -19.18 3.36
CA ALA A 223 -12.08 -19.83 2.36
C ALA A 223 -11.81 -19.33 0.94
N PHE A 224 -12.04 -20.21 -0.03
CA PHE A 224 -12.00 -19.89 -1.45
C PHE A 224 -13.32 -20.24 -2.12
N VAL A 225 -13.71 -19.43 -3.10
CA VAL A 225 -14.86 -19.71 -3.96
C VAL A 225 -14.41 -19.66 -5.41
N THR A 226 -14.53 -20.78 -6.11
CA THR A 226 -14.19 -20.88 -7.54
C THR A 226 -15.43 -20.86 -8.45
N HIS A 227 -16.61 -20.67 -7.87
CA HIS A 227 -17.85 -20.58 -8.62
C HIS A 227 -17.93 -19.27 -9.41
N GLU A 228 -18.36 -19.31 -10.67
CA GLU A 228 -18.34 -18.15 -11.58
C GLU A 228 -19.21 -16.98 -11.12
N GLN A 229 -20.22 -17.23 -10.30
CA GLN A 229 -21.11 -16.21 -9.74
C GLN A 229 -20.70 -15.73 -8.34
N ALA A 230 -19.52 -16.11 -7.86
CA ALA A 230 -19.06 -15.73 -6.53
C ALA A 230 -18.84 -14.22 -6.43
N VAL A 231 -19.44 -13.60 -5.42
CA VAL A 231 -19.22 -12.18 -5.09
C VAL A 231 -17.95 -11.99 -4.25
N ILE A 232 -17.59 -13.01 -3.46
CA ILE A 232 -16.39 -13.02 -2.61
C ILE A 232 -15.59 -14.27 -2.95
N GLY A 233 -14.40 -14.09 -3.54
CA GLY A 233 -13.56 -15.19 -4.02
C GLY A 233 -12.57 -15.71 -2.97
N GLU A 234 -12.07 -14.84 -2.10
CA GLU A 234 -11.10 -15.18 -1.05
C GLU A 234 -11.52 -14.56 0.28
N ILE A 235 -11.48 -15.37 1.33
CA ILE A 235 -11.86 -15.03 2.70
C ILE A 235 -10.74 -15.47 3.63
N PHE A 236 -10.50 -14.70 4.69
CA PHE A 236 -9.50 -15.00 5.70
C PHE A 236 -9.93 -14.48 7.08
N ASP A 237 -9.33 -15.05 8.12
CA ASP A 237 -9.51 -14.59 9.49
C ASP A 237 -8.80 -13.24 9.70
N ALA A 238 -9.57 -12.20 9.99
CA ALA A 238 -9.05 -10.85 10.22
C ALA A 238 -9.02 -10.44 11.70
N CYS A 239 -9.21 -11.37 12.65
CA CYS A 239 -9.14 -11.06 14.08
C CYS A 239 -7.70 -10.74 14.51
N ASP A 240 -7.54 -9.85 15.49
CA ASP A 240 -6.22 -9.39 15.95
C ASP A 240 -5.59 -10.30 17.01
N MET A 241 -6.42 -11.03 17.77
CA MET A 241 -6.06 -12.17 18.63
C MET A 241 -7.26 -13.11 18.77
#